data_AF-G8RTF5-F1
#
_entry.id   AF-G8RTF5-F1
#
_cell.length_a   1.000
_cell.length_b   1.000
_cell.length_c   1.000
_cell.angle_alpha   90.00
_cell.angle_beta   90.00
_cell.angle_gamma   90.00
#
_symmetry.space_group_name_H-M   'P 1'
#
loop_
_entity.id
_entity.type
_entity.pdbx_description
1 polymer ?
#
loop_
_entity_poly.entity_id
_entity_poly.type
_entity_poly.pdbx_seq_one_letter_code
_entity_poly.pdbx_strand_id
1 'polypeptide(L)'
;MADNDVEAAALPTTTDTSRREPMPRPSLVSQLMARLRADRLDRLIAVGVPAAAGSAQAAHEARLVSTAERETIARSLRTAAADARGRGLLLSSRVPLHVPNITAAGDMIDAVTLRLHSPGPVSARGMARLRQILSDGTGPMYRYGRGDLRGRLGAALAAL
;
A
#
# COMPACT_ATOMS: atom_id res chain seq x y z
N MET A 1 66.28 16.90 17.24
CA MET A 1 65.78 15.71 17.94
C MET A 1 64.64 16.19 18.82
N ALA A 2 63.43 16.08 18.28
CA ALA A 2 62.10 16.25 18.88
C ALA A 2 61.77 17.54 19.65
N ASP A 3 60.57 18.11 19.64
CA ASP A 3 59.40 18.05 18.76
C ASP A 3 58.46 19.16 19.28
N ASN A 4 57.94 19.94 18.34
CA ASN A 4 56.60 20.53 18.27
C ASN A 4 55.99 21.38 19.40
N ASP A 5 55.72 22.63 19.03
CA ASP A 5 54.55 23.42 19.37
C ASP A 5 53.23 22.63 19.28
N VAL A 6 52.22 23.06 20.06
CA VAL A 6 50.80 23.26 19.68
C VAL A 6 49.93 23.21 20.95
N GLU A 7 49.56 24.41 21.40
CA GLU A 7 48.17 24.85 21.61
C GLU A 7 47.20 23.81 22.18
N ALA A 8 46.95 23.91 23.49
CA ALA A 8 45.85 23.25 24.18
C ALA A 8 44.52 23.88 23.74
N ALA A 9 44.07 23.48 22.55
CA ALA A 9 42.77 23.84 21.99
C ALA A 9 41.66 23.21 22.84
N ALA A 10 40.77 24.08 23.31
CA ALA A 10 39.51 23.74 23.95
C ALA A 10 38.71 22.80 23.06
N LEU A 11 38.48 21.57 23.53
CA LEU A 11 37.51 20.67 22.92
C LEU A 11 36.12 20.98 23.49
N PRO A 12 35.15 21.43 22.67
CA PRO A 12 33.76 21.44 23.09
C PRO A 12 33.28 20.00 23.26
N THR A 13 32.82 19.67 24.46
CA THR A 13 32.05 18.46 24.76
C THR A 13 30.74 18.50 24.00
N THR A 14 30.74 17.93 22.79
CA THR A 14 29.52 17.73 22.00
C THR A 14 28.81 16.50 22.54
N THR A 15 27.82 16.76 23.39
CA THR A 15 26.76 15.82 23.75
C THR A 15 25.86 15.58 22.53
N ASP A 16 26.26 14.70 21.61
CA ASP A 16 25.34 14.19 20.58
C ASP A 16 24.46 13.08 21.16
N THR A 17 23.54 13.51 22.03
CA THR A 17 22.36 12.72 22.33
C THR A 17 21.46 12.90 21.13
N SER A 18 21.52 11.96 20.18
CA SER A 18 20.58 11.85 19.06
C SER A 18 19.18 11.66 19.62
N ARG A 19 18.57 12.78 19.98
CA ARG A 19 17.18 12.93 20.37
C ARG A 19 16.39 12.56 19.13
N ARG A 20 16.02 11.28 19.02
CA ARG A 20 14.99 10.82 18.09
C ARG A 20 13.74 11.61 18.43
N GLU A 21 13.53 12.71 17.71
CA GLU A 21 12.31 13.46 17.78
C GLU A 21 11.17 12.49 17.44
N PRO A 22 10.13 12.40 18.28
CA PRO A 22 8.96 11.61 17.94
C PRO A 22 8.34 12.22 16.69
N MET A 23 8.59 11.58 15.54
CA MET A 23 8.00 12.01 14.28
C MET A 23 6.49 12.10 14.47
N PRO A 24 5.87 13.27 14.20
CA PRO A 24 4.44 13.41 14.35
C PRO A 24 3.75 12.35 13.51
N ARG A 25 2.93 11.53 14.16
CA ARG A 25 2.21 10.43 13.50
C ARG A 25 1.43 11.04 12.32
N PRO A 26 1.65 10.57 11.08
CA PRO A 26 1.06 11.19 9.91
C PRO A 26 -0.46 11.17 10.06
N SER A 27 -1.08 12.35 9.93
CA SER A 27 -2.53 12.53 10.03
C SER A 27 -3.25 11.62 9.04
N LEU A 28 -4.48 11.20 9.34
CA LEU A 28 -5.26 10.31 8.48
C LEU A 28 -5.43 10.87 7.05
N VAL A 29 -5.54 12.20 6.95
CA VAL A 29 -5.58 12.91 5.67
C VAL A 29 -4.24 12.82 4.93
N SER A 30 -3.09 12.89 5.62
CA SER A 30 -1.78 12.70 5.00
C SER A 30 -1.54 11.25 4.53
N GLN A 31 -2.02 10.25 5.27
CA GLN A 31 -1.98 8.85 4.83
C GLN A 31 -2.89 8.61 3.62
N LEU A 32 -4.08 9.20 3.63
CA LEU A 32 -5.02 9.16 2.51
C LEU A 32 -4.46 9.89 1.28
N MET A 33 -3.85 11.07 1.46
CA MET A 33 -3.25 11.85 0.37
C MET A 33 -1.98 11.22 -0.19
N ALA A 34 -1.15 10.60 0.66
CA ALA A 34 -0.02 9.78 0.21
C ALA A 34 -0.50 8.59 -0.65
N ARG A 35 -1.59 7.95 -0.24
CA ARG A 35 -2.25 6.87 -1.01
C ARG A 35 -2.85 7.37 -2.32
N LEU A 36 -3.57 8.49 -2.32
CA LEU A 36 -4.17 9.09 -3.51
C LEU A 36 -3.13 9.60 -4.53
N ARG A 37 -1.95 10.05 -4.08
CA ARG A 37 -0.84 10.39 -5.00
C ARG A 37 -0.22 9.16 -5.66
N ALA A 38 -0.08 8.06 -4.93
CA ALA A 38 0.27 6.77 -5.53
C ALA A 38 -0.83 6.29 -6.49
N ASP A 39 -2.10 6.52 -6.12
CA ASP A 39 -3.28 6.18 -6.91
C ASP A 39 -3.31 6.89 -8.28
N ARG A 40 -2.80 8.13 -8.37
CA ARG A 40 -2.68 8.83 -9.67
C ARG A 40 -1.68 8.15 -10.62
N LEU A 41 -0.55 7.66 -10.10
CA LEU A 41 0.43 6.89 -10.87
C LEU A 41 -0.12 5.52 -11.24
N ASP A 42 -0.83 4.88 -10.30
CA ASP A 42 -1.45 3.57 -10.54
C ASP A 42 -2.59 3.65 -11.56
N ARG A 43 -3.34 4.77 -11.62
CA ARG A 43 -4.34 5.00 -12.67
C ARG A 43 -3.71 5.09 -14.06
N LEU A 44 -2.54 5.73 -14.21
CA LEU A 44 -1.84 5.79 -15.49
C LEU A 44 -1.39 4.40 -15.95
N ILE A 45 -0.93 3.56 -15.02
CA ILE A 45 -0.58 2.15 -15.29
C ILE A 45 -1.84 1.32 -15.59
N ALA A 46 -2.93 1.54 -14.87
CA ALA A 46 -4.18 0.78 -15.04
C ALA A 46 -4.84 0.99 -16.41
N VAL A 47 -4.62 2.16 -17.05
CA VAL A 47 -5.06 2.45 -18.42
C VAL A 47 -4.23 1.67 -19.45
N GLY A 48 -3.03 1.21 -19.09
CA GLY A 48 -2.20 0.33 -19.92
C GLY A 48 -1.28 1.08 -20.88
N VAL A 49 -0.83 2.28 -20.50
CA VAL A 49 0.22 2.98 -21.26
C VAL A 49 1.52 2.17 -21.10
N PRO A 50 2.11 1.60 -22.17
CA PRO A 50 3.34 0.85 -22.04
C PRO A 50 4.48 1.76 -21.56
N ALA A 51 5.14 1.38 -20.47
CA ALA A 51 6.31 2.10 -19.98
C ALA A 51 7.47 1.95 -20.97
N ALA A 52 8.11 3.06 -21.35
CA ALA A 52 9.39 3.00 -22.05
C ALA A 52 10.43 2.30 -21.15
N ALA A 53 11.23 1.40 -21.72
CA ALA A 53 12.29 0.71 -20.97
C ALA A 53 13.26 1.72 -20.33
N GLY A 54 13.59 1.52 -19.05
CA GLY A 54 14.44 2.43 -18.28
C GLY A 54 13.74 3.68 -17.71
N SER A 55 12.43 3.86 -17.97
CA SER A 55 11.67 4.96 -17.38
C SER A 55 11.32 4.72 -15.90
N ALA A 56 11.02 5.81 -15.19
CA ALA A 56 10.49 5.75 -13.82
C ALA A 56 9.19 4.92 -13.74
N GLN A 57 8.42 4.85 -14.83
CA GLN A 57 7.22 4.01 -14.92
C GLN A 57 7.57 2.52 -14.95
N ALA A 58 8.59 2.11 -15.71
CA ALA A 58 9.03 0.71 -15.75
C ALA A 58 9.58 0.24 -14.39
N ALA A 59 10.33 1.10 -13.69
CA ALA A 59 10.78 0.82 -12.32
C ALA A 59 9.61 0.71 -11.32
N HIS A 60 8.60 1.57 -11.46
CA HIS A 60 7.38 1.51 -10.64
C HIS A 60 6.54 0.27 -10.94
N GLU A 61 6.41 -0.13 -12.21
CA GLU A 61 5.75 -1.39 -12.61
C GLU A 61 6.46 -2.62 -12.04
N ALA A 62 7.81 -2.67 -12.11
CA ALA A 62 8.61 -3.74 -11.53
C ALA A 62 8.44 -3.82 -10.00
N ARG A 63 8.39 -2.66 -9.32
CA ARG A 63 8.09 -2.60 -7.88
C ARG A 63 6.66 -3.08 -7.59
N LEU A 64 5.69 -2.73 -8.43
CA LEU A 64 4.29 -3.06 -8.25
C LEU A 64 4.01 -4.57 -8.35
N VAL A 65 4.76 -5.30 -9.17
CA VAL A 65 4.66 -6.77 -9.29
C VAL A 65 5.55 -7.53 -8.30
N SER A 66 6.33 -6.82 -7.47
CA SER A 66 7.21 -7.44 -6.48
C SER A 66 6.44 -8.30 -5.48
N THR A 67 7.07 -9.37 -5.02
CA THR A 67 6.48 -10.30 -4.03
C THR A 67 6.01 -9.57 -2.77
N ALA A 68 6.77 -8.58 -2.29
CA ALA A 68 6.40 -7.79 -1.12
C ALA A 68 5.10 -7.00 -1.33
N GLU A 69 4.88 -6.41 -2.51
CA GLU A 69 3.65 -5.70 -2.82
C GLU A 69 2.46 -6.68 -2.95
N ARG A 70 2.66 -7.83 -3.63
CA ARG A 70 1.65 -8.90 -3.72
C ARG A 70 1.18 -9.34 -2.34
N GLU A 71 2.11 -9.60 -1.43
CA GLU A 71 1.80 -10.00 -0.06
C GLU A 71 1.10 -8.90 0.72
N THR A 72 1.49 -7.64 0.52
CA THR A 72 0.86 -6.49 1.19
C THR A 72 -0.59 -6.33 0.78
N ILE A 73 -0.90 -6.45 -0.51
CA ILE A 73 -2.28 -6.43 -1.03
C ILE A 73 -3.06 -7.64 -0.50
N ALA A 74 -2.51 -8.85 -0.61
CA ALA A 74 -3.16 -10.07 -0.15
C ALA A 74 -3.43 -10.05 1.36
N ARG A 75 -2.51 -9.51 2.16
CA ARG A 75 -2.70 -9.32 3.61
C ARG A 75 -3.81 -8.31 3.90
N SER A 76 -3.84 -7.18 3.19
CA SER A 76 -4.88 -6.16 3.35
C SER A 76 -6.28 -6.70 3.03
N LEU A 77 -6.41 -7.48 1.95
CA LEU A 77 -7.66 -8.14 1.58
C LEU A 77 -8.11 -9.17 2.62
N ARG A 78 -7.20 -10.03 3.10
CA ARG A 78 -7.50 -10.99 4.17
C ARG A 78 -7.92 -10.30 5.47
N THR A 79 -7.24 -9.23 5.86
CA THR A 79 -7.61 -8.45 7.04
C THR A 79 -9.01 -7.86 6.90
N ALA A 80 -9.34 -7.24 5.77
CA ALA A 80 -10.68 -6.70 5.55
C ALA A 80 -11.77 -7.78 5.58
N ALA A 81 -11.51 -8.96 5.01
CA ALA A 81 -12.44 -10.08 5.05
C ALA A 81 -12.55 -10.70 6.46
N ALA A 82 -11.49 -10.69 7.27
CA ALA A 82 -11.54 -11.10 8.67
C ALA A 82 -12.32 -10.10 9.53
N ASP A 83 -12.06 -8.81 9.33
CA ASP A 83 -12.75 -7.70 10.01
C ASP A 83 -14.25 -7.73 9.70
N ALA A 84 -14.64 -7.97 8.44
CA ALA A 84 -16.04 -8.10 8.04
C ALA A 84 -16.75 -9.29 8.69
N ARG A 85 -16.03 -10.38 9.01
CA ARG A 85 -16.58 -11.54 9.74
C ARG A 85 -16.67 -11.32 11.26
N GLY A 86 -16.46 -10.09 11.74
CA GLY A 86 -16.50 -9.77 13.17
C GLY A 86 -15.26 -10.20 13.96
N ARG A 87 -14.16 -10.56 13.26
CA ARG A 87 -12.89 -10.93 13.91
C ARG A 87 -11.96 -9.72 14.17
N GLY A 88 -12.37 -8.53 13.74
CA GLY A 88 -11.64 -7.28 13.93
C GLY A 88 -12.08 -6.54 15.20
N LEU A 89 -11.13 -5.99 15.94
CA LEU A 89 -11.38 -5.16 17.12
C LEU A 89 -12.37 -4.04 16.78
N LEU A 90 -13.50 -4.01 17.47
CA LEU A 90 -14.64 -3.08 17.30
C LEU A 90 -14.29 -1.58 17.44
N LEU A 91 -13.00 -1.23 17.59
CA LEU A 91 -12.47 0.10 17.92
C LEU A 91 -11.23 0.47 17.10
N SER A 92 -11.09 -0.05 15.87
CA SER A 92 -10.01 0.40 14.97
C SER A 92 -10.36 1.78 14.39
N SER A 93 -9.45 2.77 14.46
CA SER A 93 -9.57 4.08 13.76
C SER A 93 -9.55 3.98 12.22
N ARG A 94 -9.84 2.80 11.67
CA ARG A 94 -9.91 2.54 10.24
C ARG A 94 -11.26 3.01 9.69
N VAL A 95 -11.24 3.42 8.42
CA VAL A 95 -12.45 3.77 7.68
C VAL A 95 -13.44 2.61 7.80
N PRO A 96 -14.70 2.85 8.23
CA PRO A 96 -15.68 1.79 8.40
C PRO A 96 -15.85 0.95 7.13
N LEU A 97 -15.88 -0.38 7.26
CA LEU A 97 -15.99 -1.31 6.14
C LEU A 97 -17.46 -1.58 5.75
N HIS A 98 -17.71 -1.85 4.47
CA HIS A 98 -19.02 -2.26 3.97
C HIS A 98 -19.20 -3.78 4.12
N VAL A 99 -19.46 -4.23 5.35
CA VAL A 99 -19.51 -5.66 5.71
C VAL A 99 -20.36 -6.53 4.77
N PRO A 100 -21.60 -6.15 4.38
CA PRO A 100 -22.40 -6.98 3.46
C PRO A 100 -21.74 -7.20 2.09
N ASN A 101 -21.07 -6.18 1.55
CA ASN A 101 -20.49 -6.23 0.21
C ASN A 101 -19.18 -7.03 0.22
N ILE A 102 -18.37 -6.86 1.27
CA ILE A 102 -17.17 -7.68 1.49
C ILE A 102 -17.55 -9.15 1.68
N THR A 103 -18.62 -9.43 2.44
CA THR A 103 -19.10 -10.79 2.66
C THR A 103 -19.60 -11.41 1.35
N ALA A 104 -20.40 -10.69 0.57
CA ALA A 104 -20.88 -11.15 -0.74
C ALA A 104 -19.75 -11.36 -1.78
N ALA A 105 -18.66 -10.62 -1.65
CA ALA A 105 -17.47 -10.74 -2.50
C ALA A 105 -16.42 -11.72 -1.94
N GLY A 106 -16.71 -12.46 -0.85
CA GLY A 106 -15.76 -13.30 -0.14
C GLY A 106 -14.98 -14.26 -1.04
N ASP A 107 -15.68 -15.04 -1.86
CA ASP A 107 -15.05 -16.00 -2.78
C ASP A 107 -14.07 -15.33 -3.75
N MET A 108 -14.40 -14.12 -4.20
CA MET A 108 -13.56 -13.36 -5.12
C MET A 108 -12.31 -12.81 -4.41
N ILE A 109 -12.45 -12.40 -3.15
CA ILE A 109 -11.31 -11.99 -2.30
C ILE A 109 -10.36 -13.17 -2.09
N ASP A 110 -10.90 -14.36 -1.84
CA ASP A 110 -10.11 -15.58 -1.65
C ASP A 110 -9.41 -15.99 -2.96
N ALA A 111 -10.10 -15.93 -4.10
CA ALA A 111 -9.53 -16.21 -5.42
C ALA A 111 -8.37 -15.25 -5.77
N VAL A 112 -8.54 -13.94 -5.55
CA VAL A 112 -7.47 -12.95 -5.73
C VAL A 112 -6.30 -13.24 -4.79
N THR A 113 -6.58 -13.52 -3.52
CA THR A 113 -5.54 -13.82 -2.53
C THR A 113 -4.74 -15.06 -2.91
N LEU A 114 -5.41 -16.12 -3.39
CA LEU A 114 -4.77 -17.34 -3.88
C LEU A 114 -3.87 -17.05 -5.10
N ARG A 115 -4.37 -16.26 -6.05
CA ARG A 115 -3.60 -15.84 -7.24
C ARG A 115 -2.34 -15.08 -6.85
N LEU A 116 -2.41 -14.16 -5.88
CA LEU A 116 -1.27 -13.37 -5.42
C LEU A 116 -0.20 -14.18 -4.65
N HIS A 117 -0.59 -15.28 -4.00
CA HIS A 117 0.34 -16.21 -3.34
C HIS A 117 0.96 -17.22 -4.32
N SER A 118 0.32 -17.44 -5.47
CA SER A 118 0.84 -18.35 -6.48
C SER A 118 2.18 -17.84 -7.04
N PRO A 119 3.14 -18.72 -7.35
CA PRO A 119 4.48 -18.33 -7.82
C PRO A 119 4.51 -17.76 -9.25
N GLY A 120 3.39 -17.79 -9.97
CA GLY A 120 3.30 -17.29 -11.34
C GLY A 120 3.43 -15.76 -11.42
N PRO A 121 3.90 -15.22 -12.57
CA PRO A 121 3.94 -13.79 -12.80
C PRO A 121 2.54 -13.19 -12.71
N VAL A 122 2.45 -11.97 -12.19
CA VAL A 122 1.22 -11.17 -12.13
C VAL A 122 1.42 -9.89 -12.92
N SER A 123 0.39 -9.42 -13.62
CA SER A 123 0.49 -8.18 -14.36
C SER A 123 0.47 -6.95 -13.45
N ALA A 124 1.23 -5.92 -13.83
CA ALA A 124 1.20 -4.61 -13.17
C ALA A 124 -0.19 -3.96 -13.23
N ARG A 125 -0.96 -4.21 -14.30
CA ARG A 125 -2.32 -3.68 -14.48
C ARG A 125 -3.30 -4.26 -13.46
N GLY A 126 -3.27 -5.57 -13.25
CA GLY A 126 -4.11 -6.23 -12.23
C GLY A 126 -3.74 -5.74 -10.83
N MET A 127 -2.44 -5.64 -10.53
CA MET A 127 -1.93 -5.11 -9.27
C MET A 127 -2.35 -3.65 -9.03
N ALA A 128 -2.27 -2.79 -10.04
CA ALA A 128 -2.71 -1.39 -9.97
C ALA A 128 -4.20 -1.28 -9.64
N ARG A 129 -5.04 -2.08 -10.31
CA ARG A 129 -6.49 -2.13 -10.05
C ARG A 129 -6.81 -2.57 -8.62
N LEU A 130 -6.07 -3.55 -8.08
CA LEU A 130 -6.23 -3.97 -6.68
C LEU A 130 -5.86 -2.84 -5.71
N ARG A 131 -4.73 -2.14 -5.95
CA ARG A 131 -4.34 -0.99 -5.13
C ARG A 131 -5.37 0.14 -5.20
N GLN A 132 -5.97 0.37 -6.36
CA GLN A 132 -7.04 1.35 -6.52
C GLN A 132 -8.28 0.97 -5.71
N ILE A 133 -8.73 -0.29 -5.75
CA ILE A 133 -9.87 -0.76 -4.94
C ILE A 133 -9.60 -0.55 -3.44
N LEU A 134 -8.37 -0.84 -2.99
CA LEU A 134 -7.99 -0.68 -1.57
C LEU A 134 -7.83 0.78 -1.16
N SER A 135 -7.40 1.66 -2.07
CA SER A 135 -7.11 3.07 -1.79
C SER A 135 -8.30 3.99 -2.03
N ASP A 136 -9.30 3.54 -2.78
CA ASP A 136 -10.56 4.23 -3.04
C ASP A 136 -11.44 4.23 -1.79
N GLY A 137 -11.25 5.23 -0.91
CA GLY A 137 -12.00 5.42 0.33
C GLY A 137 -13.51 5.65 0.14
N THR A 138 -13.94 5.99 -1.07
CA THR A 138 -15.36 6.11 -1.47
C THR A 138 -15.82 4.90 -2.28
N GLY A 139 -14.96 3.89 -2.41
CA GLY A 139 -15.21 2.66 -3.14
C GLY A 139 -16.02 1.62 -2.36
N PRO A 140 -16.46 0.56 -3.04
CA PRO A 140 -17.46 -0.38 -2.54
C PRO A 140 -17.00 -1.24 -1.35
N MET A 141 -15.72 -1.14 -0.97
CA MET A 141 -15.14 -1.77 0.21
C MET A 141 -15.49 -1.04 1.52
N TYR A 142 -15.80 0.25 1.45
CA TYR A 142 -16.03 1.11 2.62
C TYR A 142 -17.51 1.42 2.80
N ARG A 143 -17.96 1.56 4.06
CA ARG A 143 -19.38 1.62 4.47
C ARG A 143 -20.19 2.67 3.72
N TYR A 144 -19.57 3.82 3.44
CA TYR A 144 -20.22 4.93 2.72
C TYR A 144 -19.96 4.92 1.22
N GLY A 145 -19.11 4.01 0.76
CA GLY A 145 -18.82 3.86 -0.65
C GLY A 145 -19.94 3.19 -1.43
N ARG A 146 -19.78 3.20 -2.75
CA ARG A 146 -20.78 2.71 -3.71
C ARG A 146 -20.12 1.85 -4.78
N GLY A 147 -20.93 0.99 -5.40
CA GLY A 147 -20.56 0.17 -6.55
C GLY A 147 -20.42 -1.32 -6.23
N ASP A 148 -20.02 -2.07 -7.24
CA ASP A 148 -19.87 -3.51 -7.18
C ASP A 148 -18.42 -3.90 -6.85
N LEU A 149 -18.21 -4.42 -5.63
CA LEU A 149 -16.90 -4.91 -5.20
C LEU A 149 -16.53 -6.20 -5.95
N ARG A 150 -17.49 -7.10 -6.17
CA ARG A 150 -17.25 -8.40 -6.79
C ARG A 150 -16.81 -8.23 -8.25
N GLY A 151 -17.53 -7.41 -9.02
CA GLY A 151 -17.17 -7.09 -10.40
C GLY A 151 -15.82 -6.39 -10.52
N ARG A 152 -15.51 -5.43 -9.63
CA ARG A 152 -14.20 -4.76 -9.61
C ARG A 152 -13.06 -5.73 -9.31
N LEU A 153 -13.23 -6.61 -8.32
CA LEU A 153 -12.24 -7.64 -8.00
C LEU A 153 -12.10 -8.67 -9.14
N GLY A 154 -13.20 -9.07 -9.78
CA GLY A 154 -13.16 -9.96 -10.95
C GLY A 154 -12.43 -9.33 -12.13
N ALA A 155 -12.67 -8.05 -12.41
CA ALA A 155 -11.96 -7.31 -13.45
C ALA A 155 -10.47 -7.06 -13.13
N ALA A 156 -10.11 -7.03 -11.85
CA ALA A 156 -8.72 -6.98 -11.42
C ALA A 156 -8.07 -8.36 -11.57
N LEU A 157 -8.75 -9.43 -11.16
CA LEU A 157 -8.29 -10.82 -11.27
C LEU A 157 -8.09 -11.25 -12.73
N ALA A 158 -9.01 -10.92 -13.62
CA ALA A 158 -8.89 -11.19 -15.05
C ALA A 158 -7.70 -10.46 -15.70
N ALA A 159 -7.20 -9.41 -15.05
CA ALA A 159 -6.03 -8.68 -15.49
C ALA A 159 -4.74 -9.18 -14.82
N LEU A 160 -4.75 -10.12 -13.87
CA LEU A 160 -3.54 -10.60 -13.14
C LEU A 160 -2.75 -11.67 -13.88
#